data_AF-A0A3S5BWT4-F1
#
_entry.id   AF-A0A3S5BWT4-F1
#
_cell.length_a   1.000
_cell.length_b   1.000
_cell.length_c   1.000
_cell.angle_alpha   90.00
_cell.angle_beta   90.00
_cell.angle_gamma   90.00
#
_symmetry.space_group_name_H-M   'P 1'
#
loop_
_entity.id
_entity.type
_entity.pdbx_description
1 polymer ?
#
loop_
_entity_poly.entity_id
_entity_poly.type
_entity_poly.pdbx_seq_one_letter_code
_entity_poly.pdbx_strand_id
1 'polypeptide(L)' 'MLVRDIYGMGYERLGLGGDVIASSFGLAARRPNENRKPADMVKSLLITVSK' A
#
# COMPACT_ATOMS: atom_id res chain seq x y z
N MET A 1 -0.44 -0.27 -1.07
CA MET A 1 -1.01 0.99 -1.57
C MET A 1 -1.21 1.88 -0.38
N LEU A 2 -0.62 3.06 -0.41
CA LEU A 2 -0.67 4.05 0.67
C LEU A 2 -1.82 5.03 0.43
N VAL A 3 -2.21 5.78 1.47
CA VAL A 3 -3.22 6.84 1.36
C VAL A 3 -2.81 7.87 0.30
N ARG A 4 -1.52 8.22 0.22
CA ARG A 4 -1.00 9.13 -0.82
C ARG A 4 -1.14 8.58 -2.25
N ASP A 5 -1.21 7.26 -2.44
CA ASP A 5 -1.40 6.67 -3.77
C ASP A 5 -2.83 6.90 -4.31
N ILE A 6 -3.77 7.23 -3.41
CA ILE A 6 -5.17 7.52 -3.73
C ILE A 6 -5.43 9.04 -3.73
N TYR A 7 -4.93 9.74 -2.70
CA TYR A 7 -5.25 11.15 -2.45
C TYR A 7 -4.11 12.12 -2.81
N GLY A 8 -2.95 11.65 -3.26
CA GLY A 8 -1.75 12.46 -3.53
C GLY A 8 -1.00 12.92 -2.26
N MET A 9 -1.69 13.00 -1.13
CA MET A 9 -1.17 13.39 0.19
C MET A 9 -1.86 12.58 1.31
N GLY A 10 -1.80 13.05 2.56
CA GLY A 10 -2.61 12.49 3.66
C GLY A 10 -4.10 12.80 3.49
N TYR A 11 -4.94 12.04 4.19
CA TYR A 11 -6.37 12.32 4.26
C TYR A 11 -6.72 12.98 5.61
N GLU A 12 -6.52 14.30 5.67
CA GLU A 12 -6.59 15.11 6.89
C GLU A 12 -7.95 15.05 7.58
N ARG A 13 -9.04 14.99 6.80
CA ARG A 13 -10.41 14.92 7.34
C ARG A 13 -10.64 13.69 8.24
N LEU A 14 -9.91 12.60 8.01
CA LEU A 14 -9.93 11.39 8.84
C LEU A 14 -8.65 11.21 9.67
N GLY A 15 -7.74 12.19 9.67
CA GLY A 15 -6.46 12.11 10.37
C GLY A 15 -5.52 11.03 9.84
N LEU A 16 -5.67 10.59 8.58
CA LEU A 16 -4.83 9.52 8.01
C LEU A 16 -3.59 10.10 7.34
N GLY A 17 -2.41 9.72 7.84
CA GLY A 17 -1.12 10.06 7.21
C GLY A 17 -0.99 9.49 5.79
N GLY A 18 -0.31 10.22 4.90
CA GLY A 18 -0.13 9.77 3.51
C GLY A 18 0.72 8.51 3.37
N ASP A 19 1.52 8.16 4.37
CA ASP A 19 2.31 6.93 4.51
C ASP A 19 1.52 5.74 5.10
N VAL A 20 0.27 5.94 5.54
CA VAL A 20 -0.58 4.87 6.04
C VAL A 20 -0.98 3.93 4.89
N ILE A 21 -1.01 2.63 5.16
CA ILE A 21 -1.47 1.63 4.20
C ILE A 21 -2.99 1.77 4.07
N ALA A 22 -3.44 2.17 2.88
CA ALA A 22 -4.86 2.25 2.55
C ALA A 22 -5.41 0.91 2.04
N SER A 23 -4.58 0.14 1.33
CA SER A 23 -4.94 -1.18 0.83
C SER A 23 -3.70 -2.08 0.69
N SER A 24 -3.71 -3.21 1.39
CA SER A 24 -2.72 -4.27 1.27
C SER A 24 -2.82 -4.91 -0.12
N PHE A 25 -1.67 -5.09 -0.79
CA PHE A 25 -1.58 -5.57 -2.17
C PHE A 25 -2.37 -4.77 -3.24
N GLY A 26 -2.94 -3.60 -2.90
CA GLY A 26 -3.72 -2.81 -3.86
C GLY A 26 -2.94 -2.37 -5.11
N LEU A 27 -1.62 -2.13 -5.00
CA LEU A 27 -0.78 -1.85 -6.17
C LEU A 27 -0.58 -3.09 -7.05
N ALA A 28 -0.48 -4.28 -6.44
CA ALA A 28 -0.39 -5.55 -7.15
C ALA A 28 -1.66 -5.84 -7.94
N ALA A 29 -2.83 -5.61 -7.34
CA ALA A 29 -4.12 -5.74 -8.01
C ALA A 29 -4.28 -4.71 -9.16
N ARG A 30 -3.85 -3.46 -8.96
CA ARG A 30 -3.96 -2.40 -9.97
C ARG A 30 -3.03 -2.59 -11.17
N ARG A 31 -1.87 -3.23 -10.97
CA ARG A 31 -0.84 -3.43 -12.00
C ARG A 31 -0.41 -4.90 -12.03
N PRO A 32 -1.26 -5.82 -12.49
CA PRO A 32 -0.99 -7.26 -12.39
C PRO A 32 0.28 -7.68 -13.15
N ASN A 33 0.61 -7.00 -14.26
CA ASN A 33 1.73 -7.35 -15.13
C ASN A 33 3.07 -6.68 -14.73
N GLU A 34 3.08 -5.87 -13.67
CA GLU A 34 4.32 -5.22 -13.20
C GLU A 34 5.21 -6.26 -12.51
N ASN A 35 6.45 -6.36 -12.97
CA ASN A 35 7.43 -7.30 -12.42
C ASN A 35 7.81 -6.85 -11.00
N ARG A 36 7.55 -7.71 -10.01
CA ARG A 36 7.80 -7.42 -8.59
C ARG A 36 8.91 -8.31 -8.06
N LYS A 37 9.77 -7.74 -7.23
CA LYS A 37 10.80 -8.52 -6.55
C LYS A 37 10.12 -9.41 -5.50
N PRO A 38 10.46 -10.70 -5.40
CA PRO A 38 9.91 -11.59 -4.38
C PRO A 38 10.06 -11.05 -2.96
N ALA A 39 11.19 -10.40 -2.66
CA ALA A 39 11.44 -9.78 -1.35
C ALA A 39 10.38 -8.71 -0.98
N ASP A 40 9.92 -7.91 -1.94
CA ASP A 40 8.89 -6.89 -1.71
C ASP A 40 7.53 -7.53 -1.42
N MET A 41 7.23 -8.67 -2.06
CA MET A 41 6.00 -9.43 -1.82
C MET A 41 5.99 -10.06 -0.42
N VAL A 42 7.11 -10.68 -0.01
CA VAL A 42 7.25 -11.26 1.35
C VAL A 42 7.15 -10.17 2.41
N LYS A 43 7.83 -9.03 2.22
CA LYS A 43 7.74 -7.89 3.13
C LYS A 43 6.31 -7.35 3.21
N SER A 44 5.63 -7.22 2.08
CA SER A 44 4.24 -6.76 2.02
C SER A 44 3.29 -7.73 2.73
N LEU A 45 3.51 -9.04 2.58
CA LEU A 45 2.75 -10.07 3.27
C LEU A 45 2.93 -9.97 4.78
N LEU A 46 4.18 -9.92 5.26
CA LEU A 46 4.49 -9.78 6.68
C LEU A 46 3.80 -8.55 7.29
N ILE A 47 3.93 -7.39 6.64
CA ILE A 47 3.27 -6.16 7.10
C ILE A 47 1.75 -6.32 7.13
N THR A 48 1.16 -7.00 6.14
CA THR A 48 -0.30 -7.18 6.05
C THR A 48 -0.86 -8.06 7.17
N VAL A 49 -0.14 -9.10 7.59
CA VAL A 49 -0.61 -10.01 8.64
C VAL A 49 -0.24 -9.57 10.05
N SER A 50 0.71 -8.64 10.18
CA SER A 50 1.21 -8.15 11.48
C SER A 50 0.69 -6.79 11.90
N LYS A 51 -0.02 -6.06 11.02
CA LYS A 51 -0.61 -4.75 11.33
C LYS A 51 -2.11 -4.81 11.55
#